data_AF-A0A9D7CXI9-F1
#
_entry.id   AF-A0A9D7CXI9-F1
#
_cell.length_a   1.000
_cell.length_b   1.000
_cell.length_c   1.000
_cell.angle_alpha   90.00
_cell.angle_beta   90.00
_cell.angle_gamma   90.00
#
_symmetry.space_group_name_H-M   'P 1'
#
loop_
_entity.id
_entity.type
_entity.pdbx_description
1 polymer ?
#
loop_
_entity_poly.entity_id
_entity_poly.type
_entity_poly.pdbx_seq_one_letter_code
_entity_poly.pdbx_strand_id
1 'polypeptide(L)'
;MGQPVLPAVPMDARIHAPVWPRTLEHASQPTAASGGVSFGSGDERVARVTALVNAGWAVVELRPSPLMRGRLADAILTACDALLVESAAPPPGMGDFGSVEDRIRDRLFRAHRIGKRGLALVLASLGPLARLGETRLGETGGVLAPEDGETLTALSRMNDRLAVLLEARDETLAVFRAPVPLVEVLRDATVGQSETRLVAAPPAEPASSTSTSTSTSTPTPTPTPTPTPTSTSTSTSTSTSTSTSTPTSTSTSTPISAPADIAPKVEQHVYLPVAKAVEAAEARVVQRPPAPTVAPRSPWHTHTAALDAARGPQPLAEFERLFAEHYMPLRTALELGLEDASAKESADEFRHTFARSYSEAFPTFVVTGKRPRLVLDAPEVAGRIARLHGARSVQLLMVDGMRYDLGQLVRETLAVRLGPQAMLADEGFLLAALPSTTPRQLAGLARGIDGLKMPSNDTAEGDALGGRTGEIVRRVRLGSRDILKLDLLESGVRESQGGAQAQTAGHFPALARRAAEAIVRHAATLPARTLLFVFGDHGFFLDARGEAHQGGASPEEVLVPAFAFILGMVQ
;
A
#
# COMPACT_ATOMS: atom_id res chain seq x y z
N MET A 1 21.62 -28.97 -69.73
CA MET A 1 21.56 -28.77 -68.27
C MET A 1 20.66 -27.58 -68.01
N GLY A 2 19.37 -27.82 -67.76
CA GLY A 2 18.37 -26.78 -67.54
C GLY A 2 18.14 -26.58 -66.04
N GLN A 3 18.26 -25.35 -65.56
CA GLN A 3 17.77 -24.97 -64.25
C GLN A 3 16.29 -24.57 -64.35
N PRO A 4 15.44 -24.93 -63.37
CA PRO A 4 14.06 -24.51 -63.36
C PRO A 4 13.94 -23.07 -62.83
N VAL A 5 13.19 -22.26 -63.59
CA VAL A 5 12.74 -20.93 -63.18
C VAL A 5 11.54 -21.11 -62.24
N LEU A 6 11.66 -20.65 -61.00
CA LEU A 6 10.54 -20.54 -60.06
C LEU A 6 9.75 -19.25 -60.33
N PRO A 7 8.41 -19.27 -60.29
CA PRO A 7 7.61 -18.07 -60.47
C PRO A 7 7.61 -17.19 -59.21
N ALA A 8 7.67 -15.87 -59.42
CA ALA A 8 7.54 -14.86 -58.39
C ALA A 8 6.12 -14.88 -57.79
N VAL A 9 6.03 -14.99 -56.47
CA VAL A 9 4.79 -14.84 -55.70
C VAL A 9 4.62 -13.35 -55.37
N PRO A 10 3.48 -12.71 -55.64
CA PRO A 10 3.24 -11.33 -55.25
C PRO A 10 2.99 -11.24 -53.74
N MET A 11 3.84 -10.46 -53.04
CA MET A 11 3.58 -10.00 -51.68
C MET A 11 2.55 -8.87 -51.73
N ASP A 12 1.29 -9.19 -51.46
CA ASP A 12 0.31 -8.22 -51.00
C ASP A 12 -0.72 -8.93 -50.10
N ALA A 13 -0.31 -9.18 -48.85
CA ALA A 13 -1.19 -9.65 -47.79
C ALA A 13 -1.34 -8.52 -46.76
N ARG A 14 -2.24 -7.57 -47.05
CA ARG A 14 -2.77 -6.66 -46.04
C ARG A 14 -3.64 -7.48 -45.08
N ILE A 15 -3.13 -7.70 -43.87
CA ILE A 15 -3.93 -8.23 -42.76
C ILE A 15 -4.95 -7.16 -42.39
N HIS A 16 -6.20 -7.33 -42.84
CA HIS A 16 -7.32 -6.56 -42.33
C HIS A 16 -7.57 -6.96 -40.88
N ALA A 17 -7.41 -6.02 -39.95
CA ALA A 17 -7.97 -6.15 -38.61
C ALA A 17 -9.50 -6.36 -38.74
N PRO A 18 -10.12 -7.28 -37.98
CA PRO A 18 -11.56 -7.45 -38.00
C PRO A 18 -12.24 -6.18 -37.50
N VAL A 19 -12.89 -5.47 -38.43
CA VAL A 19 -13.83 -4.40 -38.11
C VAL A 19 -15.08 -5.07 -37.56
N TRP A 20 -15.22 -5.10 -36.23
CA TRP A 20 -16.44 -5.52 -35.57
C TRP A 20 -17.56 -4.51 -35.88
N PRO A 21 -18.72 -4.93 -36.41
CA PRO A 21 -19.84 -4.03 -36.61
C PRO A 21 -20.39 -3.57 -35.24
N ARG A 22 -20.28 -2.27 -34.95
CA ARG A 22 -20.96 -1.59 -33.84
C ARG A 22 -22.46 -1.44 -34.14
N THR A 23 -23.17 -2.55 -34.20
CA THR A 23 -24.64 -2.55 -34.11
C THR A 23 -25.01 -3.15 -32.76
N LEU A 24 -24.79 -2.36 -31.70
CA LEU A 24 -25.34 -2.59 -30.38
C LEU A 24 -26.82 -2.19 -30.42
N GLU A 25 -27.71 -3.17 -30.34
CA GLU A 25 -29.09 -2.93 -29.92
C GLU A 25 -29.08 -2.20 -28.58
N HIS A 26 -29.86 -1.13 -28.48
CA HIS A 26 -30.03 -0.35 -27.26
C HIS A 26 -30.72 -1.19 -26.18
N ALA A 27 -29.94 -1.91 -25.38
CA ALA A 27 -30.39 -2.35 -24.07
C ALA A 27 -30.84 -1.11 -23.28
N SER A 28 -32.09 -1.11 -22.84
CA SER A 28 -32.72 -0.02 -22.08
C SER A 28 -31.78 0.45 -20.97
N GLN A 29 -31.33 1.71 -21.04
CA GLN A 29 -30.47 2.28 -20.02
C GLN A 29 -31.16 2.15 -18.64
N PRO A 30 -30.47 1.61 -17.62
CA PRO A 30 -31.05 1.48 -16.29
C PRO A 30 -31.48 2.86 -15.81
N THR A 31 -32.76 2.98 -15.44
CA THR A 31 -33.33 4.23 -14.89
C THR A 31 -32.39 4.80 -13.82
N ALA A 32 -32.29 6.13 -13.72
CA ALA A 32 -31.33 6.82 -12.85
C ALA A 32 -31.27 6.31 -11.39
N ALA A 33 -32.31 5.63 -10.91
CA ALA A 33 -32.48 5.16 -9.54
C ALA A 33 -32.58 3.63 -9.35
N SER A 34 -32.31 2.82 -10.38
CA SER A 34 -32.29 1.35 -10.25
C SER A 34 -30.94 0.83 -9.76
N GLY A 35 -30.94 -0.39 -9.20
CA GLY A 35 -29.72 -1.15 -8.96
C GLY A 35 -29.12 -1.69 -10.25
N GLY A 36 -28.10 -2.54 -10.10
CA GLY A 36 -27.31 -3.11 -11.19
C GLY A 36 -25.84 -2.69 -11.16
N VAL A 37 -25.05 -3.28 -12.05
CA VAL A 37 -23.66 -2.87 -12.26
C VAL A 37 -23.57 -1.88 -13.41
N SER A 38 -22.84 -0.80 -13.21
CA SER A 38 -22.54 0.17 -14.27
C SER A 38 -21.10 0.65 -14.19
N PHE A 39 -20.51 0.86 -15.36
CA PHE A 39 -19.21 1.50 -15.54
C PHE A 39 -19.43 2.96 -15.93
N GLY A 40 -18.58 3.85 -15.44
CA GLY A 40 -18.66 5.27 -15.79
C GLY A 40 -17.40 6.05 -15.44
N SER A 41 -17.25 7.20 -16.07
CA SER A 41 -16.27 8.22 -15.70
C SER A 41 -16.48 8.72 -14.27
N GLY A 42 -15.52 9.48 -13.73
CA GLY A 42 -15.65 10.12 -12.42
C GLY A 42 -16.96 10.93 -12.30
N ASP A 43 -17.25 11.75 -13.29
CA ASP A 43 -18.43 12.64 -13.31
C ASP A 43 -19.74 11.86 -13.42
N GLU A 44 -19.79 10.85 -14.30
CA GLU A 44 -20.97 9.99 -14.45
C GLU A 44 -21.26 9.20 -13.17
N ARG A 45 -20.22 8.70 -12.48
CA ARG A 45 -20.38 8.04 -11.19
C ARG A 45 -20.89 9.02 -10.13
N VAL A 46 -20.34 10.23 -10.04
CA VAL A 46 -20.83 11.26 -9.09
C VAL A 46 -22.30 11.60 -9.35
N ALA A 47 -22.68 11.77 -10.62
CA ALA A 47 -24.08 12.00 -11.00
C ALA A 47 -24.98 10.82 -10.59
N ARG A 48 -24.51 9.57 -10.83
CA ARG A 48 -25.26 8.36 -10.47
C ARG A 48 -25.38 8.18 -8.95
N VAL A 49 -24.31 8.42 -8.19
CA VAL A 49 -24.32 8.42 -6.73
C VAL A 49 -25.34 9.43 -6.22
N THR A 50 -25.32 10.64 -6.75
CA THR A 50 -26.30 11.70 -6.39
C THR A 50 -27.73 11.25 -6.64
N ALA A 51 -28.01 10.63 -7.79
CA ALA A 51 -29.33 10.08 -8.11
C ALA A 51 -29.77 8.96 -7.14
N LEU A 52 -28.85 8.05 -6.79
CA LEU A 52 -29.10 6.96 -5.84
C LEU A 52 -29.35 7.49 -4.42
N VAL A 53 -28.57 8.47 -3.96
CA VAL A 53 -28.79 9.14 -2.66
C VAL A 53 -30.17 9.79 -2.60
N ASN A 54 -30.55 10.54 -3.65
CA ASN A 54 -31.88 11.16 -3.74
C ASN A 54 -33.01 10.12 -3.77
N ALA A 55 -32.74 8.92 -4.27
CA ALA A 55 -33.67 7.79 -4.26
C ALA A 55 -33.66 6.98 -2.95
N GLY A 56 -32.92 7.42 -1.93
CA GLY A 56 -32.89 6.81 -0.59
C GLY A 56 -31.95 5.62 -0.43
N TRP A 57 -30.91 5.50 -1.27
CA TRP A 57 -29.90 4.46 -1.14
C TRP A 57 -28.84 4.81 -0.09
N ALA A 58 -28.23 3.80 0.51
CA ALA A 58 -27.02 3.95 1.33
C ALA A 58 -25.79 3.74 0.45
N VAL A 59 -24.83 4.67 0.50
CA VAL A 59 -23.66 4.66 -0.40
C VAL A 59 -22.42 4.26 0.40
N VAL A 60 -21.71 3.26 -0.09
CA VAL A 60 -20.43 2.78 0.43
C VAL A 60 -19.36 3.10 -0.62
N GLU A 61 -18.41 3.97 -0.30
CA GLU A 61 -17.23 4.21 -1.14
C GLU A 61 -16.08 3.33 -0.67
N LEU A 62 -15.47 2.61 -1.60
CA LEU A 62 -14.29 1.78 -1.34
C LEU A 62 -13.19 2.15 -2.33
N ARG A 63 -11.97 2.36 -1.81
CA ARG A 63 -10.77 2.58 -2.61
C ARG A 63 -9.90 1.32 -2.57
N PRO A 64 -9.94 0.48 -3.62
CA PRO A 64 -9.12 -0.72 -3.65
C PRO A 64 -7.62 -0.42 -3.54
N SER A 65 -6.92 -1.18 -2.73
CA SER A 65 -5.46 -1.12 -2.58
C SER A 65 -4.83 -2.48 -2.92
N PRO A 66 -3.52 -2.55 -3.26
CA PRO A 66 -2.87 -3.82 -3.59
C PRO A 66 -2.97 -4.88 -2.47
N LEU A 67 -3.05 -4.45 -1.21
CA LEU A 67 -3.21 -5.33 -0.04
C LEU A 67 -4.57 -6.05 0.00
N MET A 68 -5.56 -5.56 -0.74
CA MET A 68 -6.91 -6.13 -0.81
C MET A 68 -7.07 -7.20 -1.89
N ARG A 69 -6.01 -7.49 -2.66
CA ARG A 69 -6.06 -8.47 -3.74
C ARG A 69 -6.41 -9.86 -3.23
N GLY A 70 -7.42 -10.48 -3.85
CA GLY A 70 -8.01 -11.75 -3.41
C GLY A 70 -8.85 -11.64 -2.13
N ARG A 71 -9.08 -10.42 -1.64
CA ARG A 71 -9.80 -10.10 -0.39
C ARG A 71 -10.82 -8.98 -0.60
N LEU A 72 -11.22 -8.69 -1.84
CA LEU A 72 -12.17 -7.63 -2.15
C LEU A 72 -13.52 -7.84 -1.42
N ALA A 73 -13.99 -9.08 -1.32
CA ALA A 73 -15.21 -9.42 -0.57
C ALA A 73 -15.14 -8.93 0.88
N ASP A 74 -14.07 -9.27 1.60
CA ASP A 74 -13.92 -8.90 3.02
C ASP A 74 -13.93 -7.37 3.17
N ALA A 75 -13.20 -6.65 2.32
CA ALA A 75 -13.14 -5.20 2.38
C ALA A 75 -14.50 -4.53 2.09
N ILE A 76 -15.25 -5.05 1.10
CA ILE A 76 -16.62 -4.57 0.82
C ILE A 76 -17.53 -4.81 2.03
N LEU A 77 -17.47 -6.01 2.62
CA LEU A 77 -18.29 -6.37 3.76
C LEU A 77 -17.99 -5.52 4.99
N THR A 78 -16.71 -5.30 5.29
CA THR A 78 -16.25 -4.40 6.37
C THR A 78 -16.73 -2.97 6.15
N ALA A 79 -16.61 -2.44 4.93
CA ALA A 79 -17.05 -1.07 4.61
C ALA A 79 -18.58 -0.93 4.73
N CYS A 80 -19.34 -1.94 4.32
CA CYS A 80 -20.80 -1.97 4.51
C CYS A 80 -21.18 -2.01 6.00
N ASP A 81 -20.49 -2.82 6.81
CA ASP A 81 -20.78 -2.91 8.24
C ASP A 81 -20.48 -1.58 8.94
N ALA A 82 -19.36 -0.92 8.62
CA ALA A 82 -19.03 0.39 9.16
C ALA A 82 -20.15 1.41 8.88
N LEU A 83 -20.62 1.49 7.62
CA LEU A 83 -21.72 2.39 7.24
C LEU A 83 -23.03 2.05 7.96
N LEU A 84 -23.36 0.76 8.07
CA LEU A 84 -24.59 0.31 8.73
C LEU A 84 -24.56 0.57 10.23
N VAL A 85 -23.42 0.39 10.89
CA VAL A 85 -23.22 0.74 12.30
C VAL A 85 -23.37 2.24 12.52
N GLU A 86 -22.74 3.07 11.67
CA GLU A 86 -22.89 4.53 11.72
C GLU A 86 -24.35 4.96 11.54
N SER A 87 -25.11 4.23 10.73
CA SER A 87 -26.54 4.47 10.49
C SER A 87 -27.48 3.83 11.53
N ALA A 88 -26.93 3.35 12.66
CA ALA A 88 -27.68 2.68 13.73
C ALA A 88 -28.51 1.47 13.25
N ALA A 89 -28.04 0.76 12.24
CA ALA A 89 -28.66 -0.49 11.81
C ALA A 89 -28.53 -1.57 12.89
N PRO A 90 -29.47 -2.53 12.97
CA PRO A 90 -29.34 -3.66 13.89
C PRO A 90 -28.05 -4.44 13.62
N PRO A 91 -27.54 -5.21 14.60
CA PRO A 91 -26.38 -6.06 14.38
C PRO A 91 -26.64 -7.13 13.29
N PRO A 92 -25.58 -7.74 12.73
CA PRO A 92 -25.70 -8.86 11.81
C PRO A 92 -26.57 -9.99 12.40
N GLY A 93 -27.36 -10.68 11.57
CA GLY A 93 -28.08 -11.87 12.02
C GLY A 93 -27.11 -12.96 12.50
N MET A 94 -27.51 -13.78 13.49
CA MET A 94 -26.71 -14.93 13.99
C MET A 94 -26.70 -16.13 13.03
N GLY A 95 -26.81 -15.90 11.72
CA GLY A 95 -26.81 -16.96 10.71
C GLY A 95 -25.40 -17.39 10.35
N ASP A 96 -25.23 -18.67 10.03
CA ASP A 96 -24.03 -19.15 9.35
C ASP A 96 -24.08 -18.67 7.89
N PHE A 97 -23.29 -17.66 7.55
CA PHE A 97 -23.26 -17.09 6.21
C PHE A 97 -22.18 -17.77 5.38
N GLY A 98 -22.54 -18.87 4.73
CA GLY A 98 -21.60 -19.68 3.94
C GLY A 98 -21.10 -19.01 2.65
N SER A 99 -21.80 -17.99 2.13
CA SER A 99 -21.45 -17.32 0.86
C SER A 99 -21.32 -15.80 0.99
N VAL A 100 -20.62 -15.16 0.05
CA VAL A 100 -20.57 -13.69 -0.07
C VAL A 100 -21.98 -13.12 -0.34
N GLU A 101 -22.79 -13.81 -1.13
CA GLU A 101 -24.16 -13.38 -1.43
C GLU A 101 -25.02 -13.31 -0.18
N ASP A 102 -24.97 -14.31 0.71
CA ASP A 102 -25.76 -14.33 1.94
C ASP A 102 -25.33 -13.23 2.90
N ARG A 103 -24.02 -12.97 2.98
CA ARG A 103 -23.46 -11.85 3.75
C ARG A 103 -23.94 -10.50 3.21
N ILE A 104 -24.02 -10.32 1.89
CA ILE A 104 -24.54 -9.08 1.29
C ILE A 104 -26.06 -8.97 1.46
N ARG A 105 -26.82 -10.08 1.35
CA ARG A 105 -28.27 -10.10 1.62
C ARG A 105 -28.61 -9.67 3.04
N ASP A 106 -27.84 -10.11 4.03
CA ASP A 106 -27.99 -9.63 5.42
C ASP A 106 -27.81 -8.10 5.51
N ARG A 107 -26.77 -7.55 4.87
CA ARG A 107 -26.50 -6.11 4.85
C ARG A 107 -27.58 -5.33 4.12
N LEU A 108 -28.11 -5.84 3.01
CA LEU A 108 -29.25 -5.26 2.30
C LEU A 108 -30.51 -5.28 3.16
N PHE A 109 -30.76 -6.36 3.91
CA PHE A 109 -31.87 -6.44 4.85
C PHE A 109 -31.71 -5.41 5.98
N ARG A 110 -30.51 -5.28 6.57
CA ARG A 110 -30.20 -4.28 7.60
C ARG A 110 -30.37 -2.85 7.08
N ALA A 111 -29.87 -2.56 5.89
CA ALA A 111 -30.08 -1.27 5.20
C ALA A 111 -31.58 -0.99 5.03
N HIS A 112 -32.36 -1.99 4.66
CA HIS A 112 -33.81 -1.84 4.52
C HIS A 112 -34.51 -1.52 5.85
N ARG A 113 -34.08 -2.12 6.97
CA ARG A 113 -34.66 -1.84 8.30
C ARG A 113 -34.42 -0.41 8.78
N ILE A 114 -33.37 0.25 8.31
CA ILE A 114 -33.11 1.68 8.57
C ILE A 114 -33.71 2.60 7.48
N GLY A 115 -34.68 2.10 6.70
CA GLY A 115 -35.42 2.87 5.71
C GLY A 115 -34.68 3.14 4.41
N LYS A 116 -33.52 2.49 4.17
CA LYS A 116 -32.80 2.62 2.89
C LYS A 116 -33.42 1.71 1.84
N ARG A 117 -33.43 2.18 0.60
CA ARG A 117 -33.96 1.43 -0.55
C ARG A 117 -33.04 0.27 -0.97
N GLY A 118 -31.74 0.45 -0.80
CA GLY A 118 -30.69 -0.49 -1.19
C GLY A 118 -29.30 0.01 -0.80
N LEU A 119 -28.27 -0.71 -1.25
CA LEU A 119 -26.85 -0.35 -1.09
C LEU A 119 -26.23 0.00 -2.44
N ALA A 120 -25.48 1.09 -2.48
CA ALA A 120 -24.71 1.51 -3.64
C ALA A 120 -23.21 1.41 -3.31
N LEU A 121 -22.52 0.47 -3.95
CA LEU A 121 -21.09 0.26 -3.81
C LEU A 121 -20.35 1.07 -4.88
N VAL A 122 -19.59 2.07 -4.47
CA VAL A 122 -18.74 2.88 -5.35
C VAL A 122 -17.32 2.38 -5.21
N LEU A 123 -16.86 1.61 -6.18
CA LEU A 123 -15.48 1.15 -6.21
C LEU A 123 -14.67 2.15 -7.04
N ALA A 124 -13.63 2.73 -6.43
CA ALA A 124 -12.57 3.40 -7.21
C ALA A 124 -11.86 2.35 -8.09
N SER A 125 -10.86 2.77 -8.87
CA SER A 125 -10.21 1.86 -9.82
C SER A 125 -9.80 0.54 -9.18
N LEU A 126 -10.15 -0.54 -9.88
CA LEU A 126 -9.74 -1.90 -9.57
C LEU A 126 -8.31 -2.20 -10.06
N GLY A 127 -7.67 -1.28 -10.78
CA GLY A 127 -6.30 -1.39 -11.27
C GLY A 127 -5.27 -1.84 -10.22
N PRO A 128 -5.29 -1.32 -8.97
CA PRO A 128 -4.39 -1.77 -7.91
C PRO A 128 -4.57 -3.23 -7.48
N LEU A 129 -5.75 -3.83 -7.71
CA LEU A 129 -6.01 -5.26 -7.44
C LEU A 129 -5.54 -6.15 -8.59
N ALA A 130 -5.50 -5.58 -9.79
CA ALA A 130 -5.15 -6.31 -10.99
C ALA A 130 -3.64 -6.56 -11.01
N ARG A 131 -3.25 -7.81 -11.26
CA ARG A 131 -1.87 -8.11 -11.61
C ARG A 131 -1.65 -7.60 -13.03
N LEU A 132 -0.59 -6.84 -13.26
CA LEU A 132 -0.09 -6.64 -14.62
C LEU A 132 0.25 -8.02 -15.18
N GLY A 133 -0.63 -8.54 -16.04
CA GLY A 133 -0.43 -9.79 -16.74
C GLY A 133 0.33 -9.50 -18.03
N GLU A 134 1.25 -10.39 -18.40
CA GLU A 134 1.77 -10.47 -19.77
C GLU A 134 0.64 -10.97 -20.69
N THR A 135 -0.28 -10.08 -21.07
CA THR A 135 -1.18 -10.34 -22.19
C THR A 135 -0.35 -10.33 -23.46
N ARG A 136 -0.31 -11.47 -24.14
CA ARG A 136 0.60 -11.77 -25.29
C ARG A 136 0.47 -10.86 -26.52
N LEU A 137 -0.37 -9.82 -26.52
CA LEU A 137 -0.74 -9.07 -27.72
C LEU A 137 -0.95 -7.56 -27.46
N GLY A 138 -0.13 -6.92 -26.61
CA GLY A 138 -0.06 -5.45 -26.55
C GLY A 138 -1.29 -4.73 -25.97
N GLU A 139 -2.30 -5.45 -25.50
CA GLU A 139 -3.43 -4.89 -24.76
C GLU A 139 -3.10 -4.87 -23.26
N THR A 140 -2.89 -3.70 -22.69
CA THR A 140 -2.49 -3.48 -21.29
C THR A 140 -3.65 -3.68 -20.29
N GLY A 141 -4.30 -4.84 -20.33
CA GLY A 141 -5.32 -5.23 -19.35
C GLY A 141 -4.69 -5.96 -18.16
N GLY A 142 -4.86 -5.44 -16.94
CA GLY A 142 -4.53 -6.17 -15.73
C GLY A 142 -5.50 -7.34 -15.50
N VAL A 143 -5.05 -8.41 -14.85
CA VAL A 143 -5.88 -9.58 -14.50
C VAL A 143 -6.23 -9.54 -13.01
N LEU A 144 -7.52 -9.52 -12.69
CA LEU A 144 -8.00 -9.60 -11.30
C LEU A 144 -7.72 -10.98 -10.69
N ALA A 145 -7.57 -11.05 -9.37
CA ALA A 145 -7.53 -12.35 -8.69
C ALA A 145 -8.87 -13.08 -8.91
N PRO A 146 -8.87 -14.42 -9.04
CA PRO A 146 -10.09 -15.20 -9.23
C PRO A 146 -11.17 -14.89 -8.19
N GLU A 147 -10.76 -14.74 -6.93
CA GLU A 147 -11.64 -14.47 -5.79
C GLU A 147 -12.32 -13.09 -5.90
N ASP A 148 -11.59 -12.09 -6.40
CA ASP A 148 -12.12 -10.73 -6.62
C ASP A 148 -13.11 -10.74 -7.80
N GLY A 149 -12.81 -11.49 -8.87
CA GLY A 149 -13.69 -11.68 -10.01
C GLY A 149 -14.99 -12.41 -9.65
N GLU A 150 -14.90 -13.47 -8.86
CA GLU A 150 -16.05 -14.20 -8.31
C GLU A 150 -16.91 -13.29 -7.42
N THR A 151 -16.27 -12.45 -6.60
CA THR A 151 -16.96 -11.44 -5.79
C THR A 151 -17.78 -10.49 -6.66
N LEU A 152 -17.16 -9.87 -7.69
CA LEU A 152 -17.87 -8.94 -8.57
C LEU A 152 -19.00 -9.61 -9.35
N THR A 153 -18.81 -10.88 -9.76
CA THR A 153 -19.83 -11.69 -10.43
C THR A 153 -21.00 -12.02 -9.50
N ALA A 154 -20.73 -12.31 -8.22
CA ALA A 154 -21.78 -12.51 -7.22
C ALA A 154 -22.56 -11.21 -6.98
N LEU A 155 -21.88 -10.07 -6.90
CA LEU A 155 -22.52 -8.76 -6.73
C LEU A 155 -23.42 -8.39 -7.92
N SER A 156 -23.02 -8.69 -9.17
CA SER A 156 -23.81 -8.40 -10.37
C SER A 156 -25.08 -9.22 -10.52
N ARG A 157 -25.27 -10.25 -9.70
CA ARG A 157 -26.50 -11.04 -9.65
C ARG A 157 -27.57 -10.44 -8.72
N MET A 158 -27.23 -9.40 -7.95
CA MET A 158 -28.10 -8.81 -6.92
C MET A 158 -28.75 -7.49 -7.35
N ASN A 159 -29.19 -7.40 -8.61
CA ASN A 159 -29.50 -6.14 -9.32
C ASN A 159 -30.69 -5.31 -8.79
N ASP A 160 -31.57 -5.89 -7.98
CA ASP A 160 -32.80 -5.20 -7.57
C ASP A 160 -32.58 -4.21 -6.42
N ARG A 161 -31.57 -4.45 -5.57
CA ARG A 161 -31.31 -3.68 -4.34
C ARG A 161 -29.83 -3.36 -4.10
N LEU A 162 -28.96 -3.80 -5.00
CA LEU A 162 -27.55 -3.47 -5.01
C LEU A 162 -27.21 -2.71 -6.29
N ALA A 163 -26.55 -1.58 -6.15
CA ALA A 163 -25.93 -0.86 -7.27
C ALA A 163 -24.41 -0.98 -7.11
N VAL A 164 -23.69 -1.33 -8.16
CA VAL A 164 -22.21 -1.38 -8.16
C VAL A 164 -21.70 -0.43 -9.24
N LEU A 165 -20.98 0.61 -8.82
CA LEU A 165 -20.46 1.65 -9.70
C LEU A 165 -18.95 1.46 -9.84
N LEU A 166 -18.52 1.10 -11.04
CA LEU A 166 -17.13 0.82 -11.41
C LEU A 166 -16.57 1.93 -12.30
N GLU A 167 -15.25 2.11 -12.33
CA GLU A 167 -14.64 3.10 -13.21
C GLU A 167 -14.63 2.61 -14.67
N ALA A 168 -14.87 3.51 -15.63
CA ALA A 168 -14.88 3.15 -17.06
C ALA A 168 -13.61 2.43 -17.53
N ARG A 169 -12.44 2.77 -16.97
CA ARG A 169 -11.17 2.08 -17.29
C ARG A 169 -11.15 0.60 -16.87
N ASP A 170 -11.95 0.24 -15.87
CA ASP A 170 -11.98 -1.13 -15.33
C ASP A 170 -12.77 -2.09 -16.24
N GLU A 171 -13.48 -1.59 -17.26
CA GLU A 171 -14.21 -2.42 -18.24
C GLU A 171 -13.31 -3.44 -18.93
N THR A 172 -12.06 -3.06 -19.16
CA THR A 172 -11.06 -3.84 -19.91
C THR A 172 -10.23 -4.78 -19.03
N LEU A 173 -10.44 -4.76 -17.70
CA LEU A 173 -9.73 -5.67 -16.80
C LEU A 173 -10.15 -7.11 -17.09
N ALA A 174 -9.18 -8.01 -17.15
CA ALA A 174 -9.45 -9.42 -17.39
C ALA A 174 -9.83 -10.12 -16.08
N VAL A 175 -10.78 -11.05 -16.18
CA VAL A 175 -11.15 -11.99 -15.12
C VAL A 175 -10.94 -13.42 -15.64
N PHE A 176 -10.62 -14.35 -14.74
CA PHE A 176 -10.40 -15.79 -15.00
C PHE A 176 -9.06 -16.18 -15.67
N ARG A 177 -8.80 -17.50 -15.69
CA ARG A 177 -7.59 -18.11 -16.29
C ARG A 177 -7.55 -18.02 -17.83
N ALA A 178 -8.71 -17.90 -18.47
CA ALA A 178 -8.82 -17.42 -19.85
C ALA A 178 -9.30 -15.96 -19.74
N PRO A 179 -8.50 -14.96 -20.13
CA PRO A 179 -8.81 -13.57 -19.86
C PRO A 179 -10.05 -13.14 -20.66
N VAL A 180 -11.17 -12.99 -19.95
CA VAL A 180 -12.41 -12.40 -20.48
C VAL A 180 -12.54 -10.99 -19.89
N PRO A 181 -12.87 -9.96 -20.69
CA PRO A 181 -13.12 -8.62 -20.18
C PRO A 181 -14.18 -8.63 -19.07
N LEU A 182 -13.94 -7.89 -17.99
CA LEU A 182 -14.82 -7.81 -16.83
C LEU A 182 -16.24 -7.41 -17.23
N VAL A 183 -16.39 -6.49 -18.19
CA VAL A 183 -17.70 -6.07 -18.68
C VAL A 183 -18.52 -7.22 -19.28
N GLU A 184 -17.90 -8.19 -19.95
CA GLU A 184 -18.58 -9.35 -20.54
C GLU A 184 -19.07 -10.31 -19.45
N VAL A 185 -18.19 -10.63 -18.50
CA VAL A 185 -18.53 -11.49 -17.34
C VAL A 185 -19.70 -10.91 -16.55
N LEU A 186 -19.68 -9.61 -16.29
CA LEU A 186 -20.73 -8.97 -15.50
C LEU A 186 -22.04 -8.84 -16.28
N ARG A 187 -22.01 -8.71 -17.62
CA ARG A 187 -23.21 -8.70 -18.46
C ARG A 187 -23.86 -10.08 -18.52
N ASP A 188 -23.10 -11.14 -18.77
CA ASP A 188 -23.63 -12.51 -18.88
C ASP A 188 -24.32 -12.97 -17.58
N ALA A 189 -23.75 -12.57 -16.43
CA ALA A 189 -24.33 -12.84 -15.13
C ALA A 189 -25.74 -12.22 -14.94
N THR A 190 -26.03 -11.12 -15.64
CA THR A 190 -27.36 -10.48 -15.59
C THR A 190 -28.39 -11.13 -16.50
N VAL A 191 -27.98 -11.63 -17.67
CA VAL A 191 -28.91 -12.20 -18.68
C VAL A 191 -29.42 -13.58 -18.27
N GLY A 192 -28.57 -14.42 -17.68
CA GLY A 192 -28.93 -15.80 -17.30
C GLY A 192 -30.05 -15.93 -16.26
N GLN A 193 -30.40 -14.86 -15.53
CA GLN A 193 -31.49 -14.88 -14.56
C GLN A 193 -32.88 -14.69 -15.18
N SER A 194 -32.97 -14.06 -16.37
CA SER A 194 -34.27 -13.78 -17.00
C SER A 194 -34.85 -14.98 -17.75
N GLU A 195 -34.02 -15.86 -18.33
CA GLU A 195 -34.49 -17.01 -19.11
C GLU A 195 -34.94 -18.19 -18.24
N THR A 196 -34.40 -18.34 -17.02
CA THR A 196 -34.70 -19.51 -16.17
C THR A 196 -36.05 -19.40 -15.44
N ARG A 197 -36.79 -18.28 -15.58
CA ARG A 197 -38.07 -18.05 -14.87
C ARG A 197 -39.33 -18.40 -15.67
N LEU A 198 -39.22 -18.95 -16.88
CA LEU A 198 -40.38 -19.22 -17.77
C LEU A 198 -40.60 -20.68 -18.17
N VAL A 199 -39.94 -21.66 -17.54
CA VAL A 199 -40.25 -23.09 -17.78
C VAL A 199 -41.29 -23.59 -16.79
N ALA A 200 -42.44 -23.98 -17.33
CA ALA A 200 -43.63 -24.47 -16.66
C ALA A 200 -43.39 -25.72 -15.81
N ALA A 201 -44.12 -25.80 -14.69
CA ALA A 201 -44.16 -26.95 -13.79
C ALA A 201 -44.81 -28.19 -14.44
N PRO A 202 -44.25 -29.40 -14.24
CA PRO A 202 -45.00 -30.65 -14.41
C PRO A 202 -45.70 -31.07 -13.09
N PRO A 203 -46.78 -31.86 -13.17
CA PRO A 203 -47.70 -32.10 -12.06
C PRO A 203 -47.21 -33.18 -11.07
N ALA A 204 -47.76 -33.10 -9.86
CA ALA A 204 -47.47 -33.94 -8.71
C ALA A 204 -47.98 -35.38 -8.84
N GLU A 205 -47.23 -36.34 -8.28
CA GLU A 205 -47.74 -37.62 -7.76
C GLU A 205 -47.05 -38.01 -6.44
N PRO A 206 -47.71 -38.83 -5.58
CA PRO A 206 -47.44 -38.88 -4.15
C PRO A 206 -46.66 -40.12 -3.64
N ALA A 207 -45.96 -39.90 -2.53
CA ALA A 207 -45.66 -40.80 -1.41
C ALA A 207 -44.92 -42.14 -1.63
N SER A 208 -43.74 -42.27 -1.00
CA SER A 208 -43.52 -43.37 -0.04
C SER A 208 -42.31 -43.12 0.86
N SER A 209 -42.54 -43.30 2.15
CA SER A 209 -41.59 -43.20 3.26
C SER A 209 -40.71 -44.45 3.37
N THR A 210 -39.41 -44.28 3.60
CA THR A 210 -38.59 -45.32 4.25
C THR A 210 -37.56 -44.65 5.16
N SER A 211 -37.75 -44.84 6.45
CA SER A 211 -36.84 -44.47 7.53
C SER A 211 -35.71 -45.50 7.62
N THR A 212 -34.46 -45.05 7.59
CA THR A 212 -33.30 -45.88 7.95
C THR A 212 -32.57 -45.20 9.10
N SER A 213 -32.78 -45.71 10.31
CA SER A 213 -32.07 -45.32 11.52
C SER A 213 -30.64 -45.87 11.47
N THR A 214 -29.65 -44.99 11.31
CA THR A 214 -28.23 -45.32 11.45
C THR A 214 -27.79 -44.98 12.87
N SER A 215 -27.43 -46.00 13.65
CA SER A 215 -26.90 -45.89 15.00
C SER A 215 -25.54 -45.20 15.01
N THR A 216 -25.44 -44.12 15.77
CA THR A 216 -24.20 -43.38 16.02
C THR A 216 -23.40 -44.10 17.11
N SER A 217 -22.21 -44.59 16.77
CA SER A 217 -21.25 -45.13 17.73
C SER A 217 -20.45 -44.00 18.39
N THR A 218 -20.51 -43.96 19.71
CA THR A 218 -19.75 -43.06 20.59
C THR A 218 -18.25 -43.40 20.54
N PRO A 219 -17.35 -42.44 20.23
CA PRO A 219 -15.91 -42.70 20.31
C PRO A 219 -15.42 -42.70 21.76
N THR A 220 -14.65 -43.73 22.10
CA THR A 220 -13.92 -43.91 23.36
C THR A 220 -12.77 -42.90 23.47
N PRO A 221 -12.55 -42.25 24.62
CA PRO A 221 -11.43 -41.32 24.79
C PRO A 221 -10.08 -42.07 24.85
N THR A 222 -9.16 -41.64 24.00
CA THR A 222 -7.75 -42.09 23.96
C THR A 222 -6.96 -41.51 25.14
N PRO A 223 -6.15 -42.29 25.87
CA PRO A 223 -5.35 -41.78 26.97
C PRO A 223 -4.15 -40.94 26.49
N THR A 224 -3.97 -39.82 27.16
CA THR A 224 -2.87 -38.85 27.03
C THR A 224 -1.49 -39.48 27.33
N PRO A 225 -0.48 -39.35 26.45
CA PRO A 225 0.87 -39.79 26.76
C PRO A 225 1.60 -38.80 27.67
N THR A 226 2.18 -39.35 28.74
CA THR A 226 3.08 -38.73 29.71
C THR A 226 4.38 -38.21 29.04
N PRO A 227 4.89 -37.01 29.39
CA PRO A 227 6.15 -36.51 28.84
C PRO A 227 7.37 -37.20 29.49
N THR A 228 8.22 -37.80 28.65
CA THR A 228 9.54 -38.33 28.98
C THR A 228 10.55 -37.18 29.14
N PRO A 229 11.39 -37.14 30.19
CA PRO A 229 12.42 -36.11 30.34
C PRO A 229 13.56 -36.30 29.32
N THR A 230 13.86 -35.24 28.57
CA THR A 230 14.99 -35.17 27.63
C THR A 230 16.29 -34.90 28.40
N SER A 231 17.27 -35.77 28.24
CA SER A 231 18.64 -35.59 28.73
C SER A 231 19.40 -34.58 27.88
N THR A 232 19.96 -33.56 28.54
CA THR A 232 20.86 -32.57 27.95
C THR A 232 22.26 -33.17 27.85
N SER A 233 22.76 -33.39 26.63
CA SER A 233 24.17 -33.65 26.36
C SER A 233 24.88 -32.37 25.92
N THR A 234 25.79 -31.89 26.75
CA THR A 234 26.72 -30.80 26.45
C THR A 234 27.87 -31.35 25.62
N SER A 235 28.00 -30.88 24.37
CA SER A 235 29.21 -31.11 23.55
C SER A 235 29.99 -29.79 23.41
N THR A 236 31.12 -29.73 24.09
CA THR A 236 32.15 -28.71 23.90
C THR A 236 33.02 -29.12 22.71
N SER A 237 33.03 -28.33 21.63
CA SER A 237 34.02 -28.45 20.55
C SER A 237 34.82 -27.17 20.43
N THR A 238 36.00 -27.18 21.03
CA THR A 238 37.08 -26.24 20.75
C THR A 238 37.65 -26.54 19.37
N SER A 239 37.56 -25.60 18.44
CA SER A 239 38.34 -25.65 17.19
C SER A 239 39.19 -24.39 17.08
N THR A 240 40.49 -24.61 17.24
CA THR A 240 41.56 -23.66 16.92
C THR A 240 41.82 -23.75 15.42
N SER A 241 41.62 -22.66 14.68
CA SER A 241 42.07 -22.56 13.30
C SER A 241 43.13 -21.47 13.16
N THR A 242 44.27 -21.94 12.70
CA THR A 242 45.54 -21.25 12.44
C THR A 242 45.42 -20.26 11.29
N SER A 243 46.07 -19.11 11.46
CA SER A 243 46.22 -18.02 10.49
C SER A 243 47.05 -18.42 9.26
N THR A 244 46.57 -18.08 8.06
CA THR A 244 47.36 -18.08 6.82
C THR A 244 47.39 -16.66 6.24
N SER A 245 48.60 -16.11 6.19
CA SER A 245 48.97 -14.83 5.57
C SER A 245 49.16 -14.98 4.05
N THR A 246 48.65 -14.04 3.27
CA THR A 246 48.91 -13.92 1.81
C THR A 246 48.96 -12.43 1.41
N PRO A 247 49.80 -12.03 0.44
CA PRO A 247 50.59 -10.81 0.54
C PRO A 247 49.99 -9.58 -0.17
N THR A 248 50.53 -8.43 0.23
CA THR A 248 50.35 -7.09 -0.29
C THR A 248 50.80 -6.98 -1.76
N SER A 249 49.90 -6.51 -2.64
CA SER A 249 50.26 -5.97 -3.95
C SER A 249 50.17 -4.44 -3.90
N THR A 250 51.35 -3.82 -3.99
CA THR A 250 51.52 -2.37 -4.13
C THR A 250 51.41 -2.02 -5.61
N SER A 251 50.36 -1.30 -6.01
CA SER A 251 50.28 -0.64 -7.31
C SER A 251 50.64 0.84 -7.15
N THR A 252 51.85 1.17 -7.62
CA THR A 252 52.33 2.54 -7.81
C THR A 252 51.67 3.13 -9.05
N SER A 253 50.86 4.19 -8.89
CA SER A 253 50.36 4.99 -10.01
C SER A 253 51.21 6.25 -10.20
N THR A 254 51.73 6.38 -11.42
CA THR A 254 52.48 7.51 -11.95
C THR A 254 51.52 8.69 -12.21
N PRO A 255 51.85 9.94 -11.84
CA PRO A 255 51.03 11.10 -12.21
C PRO A 255 51.31 11.51 -13.66
N ILE A 256 50.25 11.59 -14.47
CA ILE A 256 50.26 12.22 -15.80
C ILE A 256 49.75 13.64 -15.64
N SER A 257 50.57 14.62 -16.04
CA SER A 257 50.22 16.04 -16.09
C SER A 257 49.66 16.46 -17.47
N ALA A 258 48.71 17.39 -17.42
CA ALA A 258 48.33 18.43 -18.42
C ALA A 258 47.55 17.98 -19.68
N PRO A 259 46.74 18.85 -20.34
CA PRO A 259 46.74 20.32 -20.29
C PRO A 259 45.37 21.02 -20.15
N ALA A 260 45.46 22.35 -20.10
CA ALA A 260 44.44 23.36 -19.92
C ALA A 260 43.51 23.60 -21.15
N ASP A 261 42.45 24.34 -20.85
CA ASP A 261 41.60 25.17 -21.73
C ASP A 261 40.67 24.47 -22.73
N ILE A 262 39.36 24.75 -22.57
CA ILE A 262 38.51 25.48 -23.54
C ILE A 262 37.10 25.58 -22.92
N ALA A 263 36.68 26.81 -22.61
CA ALA A 263 35.33 27.13 -22.20
C ALA A 263 34.42 27.33 -23.43
N PRO A 264 33.19 26.79 -23.46
CA PRO A 264 32.17 27.28 -24.37
C PRO A 264 31.29 28.33 -23.70
N LYS A 265 31.25 29.49 -24.36
CA LYS A 265 30.39 30.65 -24.12
C LYS A 265 28.94 30.27 -24.43
N VAL A 266 28.06 30.29 -23.42
CA VAL A 266 26.61 30.09 -23.61
C VAL A 266 25.98 31.46 -23.84
N GLU A 267 25.42 31.64 -25.04
CA GLU A 267 24.64 32.82 -25.41
C GLU A 267 23.31 32.86 -24.64
N GLN A 268 23.08 33.99 -23.98
CA GLN A 268 21.83 34.33 -23.30
C GLN A 268 20.77 34.67 -24.34
N HIS A 269 19.74 33.83 -24.45
CA HIS A 269 18.50 34.21 -25.14
C HIS A 269 17.58 35.00 -24.21
N VAL A 270 17.27 36.21 -24.68
CA VAL A 270 16.37 37.22 -24.15
C VAL A 270 14.94 36.69 -23.99
N TYR A 271 14.38 36.82 -22.78
CA TYR A 271 12.94 36.70 -22.53
C TYR A 271 12.29 38.10 -22.54
N LEU A 272 11.27 38.30 -23.37
CA LEU A 272 10.33 39.43 -23.27
C LEU A 272 9.00 38.94 -22.65
N PRO A 273 8.26 39.82 -21.95
CA PRO A 273 7.10 39.45 -21.16
C PRO A 273 5.79 39.57 -21.97
N VAL A 274 4.84 38.68 -21.74
CA VAL A 274 3.44 38.87 -22.13
C VAL A 274 2.56 38.64 -20.90
N ALA A 275 2.05 39.74 -20.36
CA ALA A 275 1.00 39.78 -19.37
C ALA A 275 -0.28 40.33 -19.98
N LYS A 276 -1.41 39.90 -19.41
CA LYS A 276 -2.80 40.38 -19.55
C LYS A 276 -3.57 40.01 -20.81
N ALA A 277 -4.51 39.08 -20.65
CA ALA A 277 -5.93 39.26 -21.02
C ALA A 277 -6.77 38.00 -20.72
N VAL A 278 -7.19 37.77 -19.48
CA VAL A 278 -8.42 37.01 -19.17
C VAL A 278 -8.99 37.54 -17.83
N GLU A 279 -9.53 38.75 -17.84
CA GLU A 279 -10.29 39.29 -16.71
C GLU A 279 -11.37 40.21 -17.26
N ALA A 280 -12.47 39.63 -17.75
CA ALA A 280 -13.76 40.30 -17.97
C ALA A 280 -14.79 39.32 -18.56
N ALA A 281 -15.29 38.36 -17.76
CA ALA A 281 -16.52 37.62 -18.11
C ALA A 281 -17.15 36.86 -16.91
N GLU A 282 -17.33 37.51 -15.75
CA GLU A 282 -18.25 36.98 -14.73
C GLU A 282 -19.13 38.11 -14.20
N ALA A 283 -20.18 38.40 -14.97
CA ALA A 283 -21.26 39.27 -14.53
C ALA A 283 -22.41 38.42 -13.96
N ARG A 284 -22.53 38.48 -12.64
CA ARG A 284 -23.79 38.66 -11.90
C ARG A 284 -24.83 37.53 -11.98
N VAL A 285 -24.54 36.42 -11.30
CA VAL A 285 -25.57 35.50 -10.77
C VAL A 285 -25.90 35.91 -9.33
N VAL A 286 -27.17 36.23 -9.08
CA VAL A 286 -27.69 36.53 -7.74
C VAL A 286 -27.66 35.25 -6.90
N GLN A 287 -26.69 35.14 -5.99
CA GLN A 287 -26.57 34.00 -5.09
C GLN A 287 -27.61 34.09 -3.96
N ARG A 288 -28.48 33.07 -3.90
CA ARG A 288 -29.30 32.75 -2.74
C ARG A 288 -28.36 32.23 -1.63
N PRO A 289 -28.47 32.68 -0.37
CA PRO A 289 -27.61 32.20 0.70
C PRO A 289 -27.76 30.67 0.85
N PRO A 290 -26.67 29.89 0.73
CA PRO A 290 -26.74 28.46 0.93
C PRO A 290 -27.14 28.17 2.37
N ALA A 291 -28.05 27.20 2.56
CA ALA A 291 -28.32 26.63 3.88
C ALA A 291 -26.99 26.19 4.52
N PRO A 292 -26.80 26.31 5.85
CA PRO A 292 -25.57 25.93 6.51
C PRO A 292 -25.26 24.47 6.17
N THR A 293 -24.31 24.29 5.26
CA THR A 293 -23.81 22.99 4.89
C THR A 293 -22.99 22.56 6.08
N VAL A 294 -23.52 21.61 6.87
CA VAL A 294 -22.80 21.00 7.98
C VAL A 294 -21.50 20.46 7.39
N ALA A 295 -20.38 21.14 7.65
CA ALA A 295 -19.08 20.71 7.15
C ALA A 295 -18.89 19.25 7.58
N PRO A 296 -18.44 18.36 6.68
CA PRO A 296 -18.23 16.96 7.02
C PRO A 296 -17.37 16.92 8.28
N ARG A 297 -17.87 16.24 9.32
CA ARG A 297 -17.14 16.07 10.57
C ARG A 297 -15.76 15.54 10.23
N SER A 298 -14.74 16.27 10.68
CA SER A 298 -13.37 15.88 10.40
C SER A 298 -13.11 14.48 10.97
N PRO A 299 -12.45 13.57 10.22
CA PRO A 299 -12.34 12.15 10.57
C PRO A 299 -11.55 11.83 11.86
N TRP A 300 -11.03 12.84 12.55
CA TRP A 300 -10.18 12.68 13.74
C TRP A 300 -10.88 12.03 14.94
N HIS A 301 -12.21 12.19 15.06
CA HIS A 301 -12.97 11.51 16.13
C HIS A 301 -12.89 9.99 16.01
N THR A 302 -12.92 9.45 14.79
CA THR A 302 -12.81 8.01 14.54
C THR A 302 -11.42 7.49 14.92
N HIS A 303 -10.36 8.26 14.64
CA HIS A 303 -9.01 7.91 15.06
C HIS A 303 -8.88 7.94 16.60
N THR A 304 -9.41 8.97 17.25
CA THR A 304 -9.39 9.10 18.72
C THR A 304 -10.11 7.92 19.39
N ALA A 305 -11.34 7.61 18.95
CA ALA A 305 -12.11 6.49 19.49
C ALA A 305 -11.43 5.14 19.29
N ALA A 306 -10.76 4.92 18.15
CA ALA A 306 -10.02 3.70 17.89
C ALA A 306 -8.80 3.53 18.81
N LEU A 307 -8.05 4.61 19.07
CA LEU A 307 -6.90 4.59 19.99
C LEU A 307 -7.36 4.36 21.43
N ASP A 308 -8.46 4.99 21.85
CA ASP A 308 -9.03 4.79 23.18
C ASP A 308 -9.57 3.37 23.39
N ALA A 309 -10.21 2.79 22.37
CA ALA A 309 -10.67 1.40 22.41
C ALA A 309 -9.51 0.39 22.48
N ALA A 310 -8.34 0.76 21.97
CA ALA A 310 -7.15 -0.09 21.94
C ALA A 310 -6.27 0.01 23.20
N ARG A 311 -6.71 0.72 24.25
CA ARG A 311 -5.96 0.81 25.52
C ARG A 311 -5.68 -0.58 26.10
N GLY A 312 -4.44 -0.80 26.52
CA GLY A 312 -3.98 -2.05 27.12
C GLY A 312 -2.92 -2.78 26.27
N PRO A 313 -2.54 -4.01 26.67
CA PRO A 313 -1.53 -4.79 25.97
C PRO A 313 -2.07 -5.27 24.62
N GLN A 314 -1.44 -4.81 23.54
CA GLN A 314 -1.77 -5.20 22.17
C GLN A 314 -0.69 -6.12 21.57
N PRO A 315 -1.06 -7.10 20.73
CA PRO A 315 -0.10 -7.79 19.87
C PRO A 315 0.62 -6.78 18.97
N LEU A 316 1.91 -7.02 18.65
CA LEU A 316 2.71 -6.10 17.84
C LEU A 316 2.06 -5.75 16.49
N ALA A 317 1.47 -6.73 15.81
CA ALA A 317 0.82 -6.49 14.51
C ALA A 317 -0.39 -5.56 14.63
N GLU A 318 -1.15 -5.66 15.71
CA GLU A 318 -2.28 -4.77 15.97
C GLU A 318 -1.78 -3.37 16.35
N PHE A 319 -0.67 -3.29 17.09
CA PHE A 319 -0.03 -2.02 17.39
C PHE A 319 0.46 -1.31 16.12
N GLU A 320 1.17 -2.01 15.22
CA GLU A 320 1.63 -1.47 13.93
C GLU A 320 0.45 -0.95 13.10
N ARG A 321 -0.68 -1.67 13.09
CA ARG A 321 -1.91 -1.25 12.43
C ARG A 321 -2.49 0.02 13.04
N LEU A 322 -2.67 0.06 14.37
CA LEU A 322 -3.16 1.25 15.08
C LEU A 322 -2.26 2.47 14.86
N PHE A 323 -0.94 2.25 14.85
CA PHE A 323 0.04 3.27 14.56
C PHE A 323 -0.17 3.89 13.17
N ALA A 324 -0.26 3.03 12.14
CA ALA A 324 -0.38 3.45 10.75
C ALA A 324 -1.74 4.10 10.44
N GLU A 325 -2.83 3.49 10.89
CA GLU A 325 -4.20 3.81 10.45
C GLU A 325 -4.88 4.88 11.31
N HIS A 326 -4.49 5.02 12.59
CA HIS A 326 -5.17 5.92 13.53
C HIS A 326 -4.23 6.92 14.17
N TYR A 327 -3.11 6.47 14.71
CA TYR A 327 -2.18 7.36 15.42
C TYR A 327 -1.53 8.38 14.49
N MET A 328 -0.89 7.96 13.40
CA MET A 328 -0.17 8.86 12.51
C MET A 328 -1.10 9.91 11.86
N PRO A 329 -2.28 9.56 11.32
CA PRO A 329 -3.24 10.56 10.83
C PRO A 329 -3.69 11.55 11.91
N LEU A 330 -3.92 11.08 13.14
CA LEU A 330 -4.29 11.96 14.27
C LEU A 330 -3.14 12.90 14.64
N ARG A 331 -1.90 12.40 14.67
CA ARG A 331 -0.70 13.22 14.90
C ARG A 331 -0.51 14.28 13.82
N THR A 332 -0.66 13.92 12.55
CA THR A 332 -0.62 14.89 11.45
C THR A 332 -1.71 15.95 11.58
N ALA A 333 -2.92 15.58 12.01
CA ALA A 333 -3.99 16.55 12.27
C ALA A 333 -3.66 17.51 13.42
N LEU A 334 -3.09 17.01 14.52
CA LEU A 334 -2.61 17.83 15.64
C LEU A 334 -1.50 18.79 15.21
N GLU A 335 -0.55 18.32 14.38
CA GLU A 335 0.52 19.15 13.80
C GLU A 335 0.00 20.21 12.81
N LEU A 336 -1.14 19.95 12.17
CA LEU A 336 -1.88 20.88 11.31
C LEU A 336 -2.70 21.92 12.10
N GLY A 337 -2.64 21.90 13.43
CA GLY A 337 -3.34 22.86 14.29
C GLY A 337 -4.72 22.39 14.76
N LEU A 338 -5.00 21.08 14.80
CA LEU A 338 -6.18 20.57 15.50
C LEU A 338 -6.05 20.85 17.00
N GLU A 339 -6.84 21.80 17.52
CA GLU A 339 -6.88 22.18 18.93
C GLU A 339 -7.95 21.41 19.72
N ASP A 340 -7.94 20.07 19.65
CA ASP A 340 -8.84 19.24 20.48
C ASP A 340 -8.09 18.54 21.62
N ALA A 341 -8.56 18.75 22.85
CA ALA A 341 -7.90 18.23 24.05
C ALA A 341 -7.97 16.70 24.15
N SER A 342 -9.08 16.08 23.73
CA SER A 342 -9.26 14.62 23.78
C SER A 342 -8.42 13.92 22.72
N ALA A 343 -8.35 14.47 21.51
CA ALA A 343 -7.46 14.00 20.46
C ALA A 343 -5.99 14.02 20.91
N LYS A 344 -5.57 15.14 21.53
CA LYS A 344 -4.22 15.29 22.07
C LYS A 344 -3.92 14.29 23.18
N GLU A 345 -4.82 14.15 24.15
CA GLU A 345 -4.68 13.20 25.25
C GLU A 345 -4.56 11.75 24.75
N SER A 346 -5.45 11.32 23.86
CA SER A 346 -5.43 9.96 23.31
C SER A 346 -4.14 9.68 22.53
N ALA A 347 -3.66 10.64 21.73
CA ALA A 347 -2.38 10.52 21.03
C ALA A 347 -1.18 10.48 22.01
N ASP A 348 -1.16 11.36 23.01
CA ASP A 348 -0.08 11.40 24.01
C ASP A 348 -0.05 10.10 24.85
N GLU A 349 -1.21 9.54 25.21
CA GLU A 349 -1.34 8.27 25.94
C GLU A 349 -0.84 7.07 25.11
N PHE A 350 -1.22 7.00 23.83
CA PHE A 350 -0.71 5.97 22.90
C PHE A 350 0.81 6.06 22.78
N ARG A 351 1.34 7.27 22.57
CA ARG A 351 2.78 7.54 22.47
C ARG A 351 3.52 7.09 23.72
N HIS A 352 3.03 7.48 24.89
CA HIS A 352 3.66 7.19 26.18
C HIS A 352 3.63 5.70 26.53
N THR A 353 2.50 5.04 26.26
CA THR A 353 2.34 3.60 26.49
C THR A 353 3.31 2.79 25.63
N PHE A 354 3.43 3.13 24.34
CA PHE A 354 4.41 2.49 23.46
C PHE A 354 5.84 2.76 23.92
N ALA A 355 6.19 4.02 24.17
CA ALA A 355 7.56 4.38 24.53
C ALA A 355 8.03 3.67 25.80
N ARG A 356 7.16 3.55 26.80
CA ARG A 356 7.40 2.76 28.01
C ARG A 356 7.59 1.27 27.68
N SER A 357 6.62 0.65 27.01
CA SER A 357 6.65 -0.77 26.65
C SER A 357 7.91 -1.14 25.83
N TYR A 358 8.23 -0.32 24.83
CA TYR A 358 9.38 -0.54 23.97
C TYR A 358 10.69 -0.39 24.74
N SER A 359 10.82 0.64 25.57
CA SER A 359 12.01 0.86 26.41
C SER A 359 12.23 -0.29 27.41
N GLU A 360 11.16 -0.79 28.03
CA GLU A 360 11.22 -1.92 28.96
C GLU A 360 11.56 -3.24 28.25
N ALA A 361 11.01 -3.46 27.05
CA ALA A 361 11.26 -4.67 26.27
C ALA A 361 12.63 -4.70 25.60
N PHE A 362 13.17 -3.54 25.19
CA PHE A 362 14.36 -3.45 24.34
C PHE A 362 15.60 -4.18 24.89
N PRO A 363 15.98 -4.07 26.19
CA PRO A 363 17.09 -4.83 26.75
C PRO A 363 16.95 -6.35 26.62
N THR A 364 15.71 -6.86 26.57
CA THR A 364 15.43 -8.29 26.47
C THR A 364 15.64 -8.85 25.06
N PHE A 365 15.64 -8.01 24.02
CA PHE A 365 15.77 -8.44 22.62
C PHE A 365 17.12 -9.10 22.34
N VAL A 366 18.17 -8.64 23.02
CA VAL A 366 19.53 -9.18 22.92
C VAL A 366 19.63 -10.56 23.56
N VAL A 367 18.86 -10.81 24.63
CA VAL A 367 18.95 -12.03 25.44
C VAL A 367 18.05 -13.13 24.90
N THR A 368 16.80 -12.80 24.55
CA THR A 368 15.78 -13.81 24.24
C THR A 368 15.77 -14.25 22.79
N GLY A 369 16.32 -13.43 21.88
CA GLY A 369 16.20 -13.61 20.43
C GLY A 369 14.78 -13.38 19.89
N LYS A 370 13.76 -13.29 20.75
CA LYS A 370 12.39 -12.94 20.38
C LYS A 370 12.27 -11.43 20.34
N ARG A 371 12.33 -10.86 19.15
CA ARG A 371 12.26 -9.41 18.94
C ARG A 371 11.42 -9.08 17.71
N PRO A 372 10.85 -7.85 17.65
CA PRO A 372 10.34 -7.30 16.40
C PRO A 372 11.43 -7.24 15.33
N ARG A 373 11.03 -7.08 14.06
CA ARG A 373 11.97 -6.81 12.97
C ARG A 373 12.62 -5.45 13.22
N LEU A 374 13.92 -5.44 13.48
CA LEU A 374 14.69 -4.22 13.69
C LEU A 374 15.31 -3.75 12.38
N VAL A 375 15.78 -2.50 12.35
CA VAL A 375 16.53 -1.95 11.21
C VAL A 375 17.74 -2.81 10.84
N LEU A 376 18.41 -3.41 11.82
CA LEU A 376 19.54 -4.34 11.58
C LEU A 376 19.14 -5.61 10.79
N ASP A 377 17.85 -5.96 10.77
CA ASP A 377 17.31 -7.12 10.05
C ASP A 377 16.98 -6.78 8.57
N ALA A 378 17.11 -5.52 8.15
CA ALA A 378 16.85 -5.06 6.77
C ALA A 378 17.52 -5.92 5.68
N PRO A 379 18.81 -6.32 5.79
CA PRO A 379 19.45 -7.17 4.79
C PRO A 379 18.78 -8.53 4.62
N GLU A 380 18.32 -9.15 5.72
CA GLU A 380 17.66 -10.45 5.69
C GLU A 380 16.26 -10.37 5.09
N VAL A 381 15.52 -9.32 5.45
CA VAL A 381 14.19 -9.01 4.89
C VAL A 381 14.30 -8.78 3.39
N ALA A 382 15.20 -7.89 2.95
CA ALA A 382 15.44 -7.60 1.54
C ALA A 382 15.85 -8.86 0.75
N GLY A 383 16.74 -9.68 1.32
CA GLY A 383 17.17 -10.94 0.69
C GLY A 383 16.03 -11.96 0.53
N ARG A 384 15.08 -12.01 1.49
CA ARG A 384 13.89 -12.86 1.39
C ARG A 384 12.96 -12.40 0.26
N ILE A 385 12.66 -11.10 0.20
CA ILE A 385 11.82 -10.51 -0.84
C ILE A 385 12.50 -10.70 -2.22
N ALA A 386 13.81 -10.48 -2.31
CA ALA A 386 14.56 -10.63 -3.54
C ALA A 386 14.46 -12.05 -4.12
N ARG A 387 14.56 -13.08 -3.27
CA ARG A 387 14.36 -14.48 -3.68
C ARG A 387 12.94 -14.75 -4.14
N LEU A 388 11.95 -14.25 -3.42
CA LEU A 388 10.53 -14.42 -3.76
C LEU A 388 10.19 -13.83 -5.13
N HIS A 389 10.79 -12.70 -5.47
CA HIS A 389 10.56 -11.98 -6.74
C HIS A 389 11.61 -12.26 -7.81
N GLY A 390 12.55 -13.19 -7.59
CA GLY A 390 13.58 -13.55 -8.57
C GLY A 390 14.49 -12.39 -8.97
N ALA A 391 14.80 -11.49 -8.04
CA ALA A 391 15.75 -10.40 -8.26
C ALA A 391 17.18 -10.94 -8.43
N ARG A 392 17.94 -10.36 -9.36
CA ARG A 392 19.34 -10.75 -9.64
C ARG A 392 20.32 -10.12 -8.66
N SER A 393 19.98 -8.95 -8.13
CA SER A 393 20.79 -8.25 -7.15
C SER A 393 19.91 -7.49 -6.15
N VAL A 394 20.49 -7.13 -5.01
CA VAL A 394 19.82 -6.40 -3.93
C VAL A 394 20.64 -5.16 -3.61
N GLN A 395 19.99 -4.00 -3.57
CA GLN A 395 20.56 -2.73 -3.12
C GLN A 395 19.79 -2.27 -1.89
N LEU A 396 20.53 -2.01 -0.81
CA LEU A 396 19.99 -1.52 0.46
C LEU A 396 20.21 -0.01 0.51
N LEU A 397 19.12 0.76 0.57
CA LEU A 397 19.15 2.22 0.68
C LEU A 397 18.52 2.64 2.01
N MET A 398 19.39 3.09 2.92
CA MET A 398 19.00 3.66 4.21
C MET A 398 18.77 5.16 4.06
N VAL A 399 17.65 5.66 4.55
CA VAL A 399 17.29 7.08 4.54
C VAL A 399 17.30 7.61 5.96
N ASP A 400 18.14 8.63 6.21
CA ASP A 400 18.37 9.22 7.54
C ASP A 400 17.15 10.05 7.99
N GLY A 401 16.62 9.77 9.18
CA GLY A 401 15.53 10.54 9.78
C GLY A 401 14.18 10.38 9.07
N MET A 402 13.89 9.20 8.52
CA MET A 402 12.65 8.95 7.77
C MET A 402 11.49 8.54 8.70
N ARG A 403 10.76 9.54 9.22
CA ARG A 403 9.46 9.35 9.90
C ARG A 403 8.46 8.61 9.00
N TYR A 404 7.56 7.82 9.59
CA TYR A 404 6.65 6.94 8.85
C TYR A 404 5.80 7.64 7.77
N ASP A 405 5.10 8.71 8.13
CA ASP A 405 4.26 9.49 7.21
C ASP A 405 5.08 10.16 6.09
N LEU A 406 6.25 10.69 6.42
CA LEU A 406 7.19 11.22 5.44
C LEU A 406 7.68 10.12 4.48
N GLY A 407 8.01 8.93 4.99
CA GLY A 407 8.38 7.79 4.16
C GLY A 407 7.22 7.25 3.30
N GLN A 408 5.97 7.35 3.76
CA GLN A 408 4.80 7.06 2.93
C GLN A 408 4.69 8.03 1.75
N LEU A 409 4.87 9.33 1.98
CA LEU A 409 4.92 10.33 0.90
C LEU A 409 6.08 10.07 -0.07
N VAL A 410 7.26 9.67 0.43
CA VAL A 410 8.41 9.28 -0.40
C VAL A 410 8.05 8.07 -1.26
N ARG A 411 7.48 7.02 -0.68
CA ARG A 411 7.07 5.79 -1.38
C ARG A 411 6.07 6.09 -2.49
N GLU A 412 5.01 6.83 -2.19
CA GLU A 412 3.98 7.20 -3.16
C GLU A 412 4.55 8.02 -4.32
N THR A 413 5.35 9.04 -3.99
CA THR A 413 6.01 9.87 -5.01
C THR A 413 6.98 9.04 -5.85
N LEU A 414 7.73 8.13 -5.22
CA LEU A 414 8.66 7.24 -5.88
C LEU A 414 7.95 6.27 -6.83
N ALA A 415 6.83 5.67 -6.40
CA ALA A 415 6.02 4.78 -7.23
C ALA A 415 5.51 5.48 -8.49
N VAL A 416 5.00 6.71 -8.36
CA VAL A 416 4.56 7.53 -9.50
C VAL A 416 5.72 7.85 -10.44
N ARG A 417 6.90 8.20 -9.91
CA ARG A 417 8.06 8.61 -10.70
C ARG A 417 8.77 7.46 -11.41
N LEU A 418 8.86 6.29 -10.77
CA LEU A 418 9.40 5.08 -11.42
C LEU A 418 8.43 4.54 -12.48
N GLY A 419 7.13 4.77 -12.30
CA GLY A 419 6.09 4.40 -13.25
C GLY A 419 6.16 2.89 -13.58
N PRO A 420 6.03 2.50 -14.86
CA PRO A 420 6.04 1.08 -15.26
C PRO A 420 7.42 0.42 -15.17
N GLN A 421 8.50 1.18 -14.93
CA GLN A 421 9.86 0.64 -14.88
C GLN A 421 10.16 -0.07 -13.55
N ALA A 422 9.29 0.08 -12.55
CA ALA A 422 9.42 -0.59 -11.27
C ALA A 422 8.09 -1.15 -10.77
N MET A 423 8.16 -2.21 -9.98
CA MET A 423 7.02 -2.78 -9.28
C MET A 423 7.28 -2.74 -7.78
N LEU A 424 6.33 -2.19 -7.01
CA LEU A 424 6.34 -2.31 -5.55
C LEU A 424 6.10 -3.79 -5.18
N ALA A 425 7.12 -4.43 -4.60
CA ALA A 425 7.11 -5.85 -4.29
C ALA A 425 6.67 -6.14 -2.86
N ASP A 426 7.03 -5.28 -1.91
CA ASP A 426 6.67 -5.42 -0.50
C ASP A 426 6.72 -4.08 0.22
N GLU A 427 5.98 -3.95 1.31
CA GLU A 427 5.95 -2.79 2.21
C GLU A 427 5.72 -3.23 3.66
N GLY A 428 6.30 -2.49 4.62
CA GLY A 428 6.11 -2.78 6.03
C GLY A 428 6.91 -1.89 6.96
N PHE A 429 7.07 -2.36 8.19
CA PHE A 429 7.77 -1.67 9.28
C PHE A 429 9.09 -2.35 9.62
N LEU A 430 10.05 -1.52 10.02
CA LEU A 430 11.20 -1.90 10.84
C LEU A 430 11.18 -1.04 12.10
N LEU A 431 11.74 -1.56 13.19
CA LEU A 431 11.88 -0.82 14.44
C LEU A 431 13.34 -0.38 14.64
N ALA A 432 13.55 0.90 14.93
CA ALA A 432 14.86 1.46 15.24
C ALA A 432 15.33 0.96 16.61
N ALA A 433 16.60 0.57 16.70
CA ALA A 433 17.21 0.23 17.97
C ALA A 433 17.38 1.47 18.87
N LEU A 434 17.30 1.32 20.19
CA LEU A 434 17.56 2.41 21.13
C LEU A 434 19.07 2.63 21.39
N PRO A 435 19.53 3.88 21.52
CA PRO A 435 18.79 5.12 21.19
C PRO A 435 18.52 5.22 19.69
N SER A 436 17.34 5.70 19.29
CA SER A 436 16.87 5.80 17.90
C SER A 436 17.64 6.87 17.11
N THR A 437 18.90 6.56 16.81
CA THR A 437 19.84 7.46 16.13
C THR A 437 20.58 6.72 15.03
N THR A 438 21.05 7.45 14.02
CA THR A 438 21.83 6.89 12.89
C THR A 438 23.06 6.11 13.36
N PRO A 439 23.93 6.62 14.26
CA PRO A 439 25.13 5.91 14.68
C PRO A 439 24.80 4.55 15.31
N ARG A 440 23.71 4.49 16.08
CA ARG A 440 23.22 3.25 16.68
C ARG A 440 22.74 2.25 15.64
N GLN A 441 21.96 2.70 14.65
CA GLN A 441 21.47 1.81 13.60
C GLN A 441 22.61 1.27 12.73
N LEU A 442 23.56 2.11 12.36
CA LEU A 442 24.76 1.71 11.60
C LEU A 442 25.58 0.66 12.36
N ALA A 443 25.72 0.82 13.69
CA ALA A 443 26.38 -0.19 14.53
C ALA A 443 25.63 -1.53 14.53
N GLY A 444 24.30 -1.50 14.58
CA GLY A 444 23.43 -2.67 14.45
C GLY A 444 23.58 -3.36 13.09
N LEU A 445 23.55 -2.61 11.99
CA LEU A 445 23.74 -3.16 10.64
C LEU A 445 25.13 -3.78 10.43
N ALA A 446 26.18 -3.16 11.00
CA ALA A 446 27.55 -3.63 10.89
C ALA A 446 27.82 -4.92 11.68
N ARG A 447 27.27 -5.03 12.90
CA ARG A 447 27.60 -6.10 13.86
C ARG A 447 26.42 -7.03 14.18
N GLY A 448 25.26 -6.82 13.58
CA GLY A 448 24.03 -7.52 13.92
C GLY A 448 23.62 -7.27 15.37
N ILE A 449 23.16 -8.32 16.04
CA ILE A 449 22.68 -8.24 17.43
C ILE A 449 23.77 -7.83 18.42
N ASP A 450 25.05 -8.13 18.14
CA ASP A 450 26.17 -7.72 19.00
C ASP A 450 26.39 -6.21 18.96
N GLY A 451 25.96 -5.55 17.88
CA GLY A 451 25.93 -4.08 17.80
C GLY A 451 25.04 -3.47 18.87
N LEU A 452 24.00 -4.19 19.33
CA LEU A 452 23.09 -3.72 20.38
C LEU A 452 23.69 -3.79 21.78
N LYS A 453 24.70 -4.64 22.01
CA LYS A 453 25.38 -4.78 23.31
C LYS A 453 26.37 -3.64 23.58
N MET A 454 26.87 -3.01 22.52
CA MET A 454 27.84 -1.93 22.65
C MET A 454 27.16 -0.70 23.25
N PRO A 455 27.85 0.00 24.18
CA PRO A 455 27.36 1.29 24.64
C PRO A 455 27.26 2.24 23.45
N SER A 456 26.22 3.07 23.45
CA SER A 456 26.04 4.12 22.46
C SER A 456 27.17 5.13 22.62
N ASN A 457 27.98 5.31 21.58
CA ASN A 457 28.91 6.43 21.52
C ASN A 457 28.11 7.65 21.08
N ASP A 458 27.39 8.27 22.01
CA ASP A 458 26.55 9.45 21.76
C ASP A 458 27.38 10.66 21.27
N THR A 459 28.70 10.60 21.41
CA THR A 459 29.66 11.64 20.98
C THR A 459 30.05 11.57 19.52
N ALA A 460 29.69 10.49 18.80
CA ALA A 460 29.88 10.43 17.36
C ALA A 460 28.63 10.99 16.65
N GLU A 461 28.40 12.30 16.78
CA GLU A 461 27.59 13.03 15.81
C GLU A 461 28.25 12.79 14.44
N GLY A 462 27.71 11.83 13.68
CA GLY A 462 28.12 11.67 12.30
C GLY A 462 27.70 12.93 11.58
N ASP A 463 28.65 13.65 10.98
CA ASP A 463 28.40 14.83 10.14
C ASP A 463 27.30 14.50 9.13
N ALA A 464 26.05 14.85 9.46
CA ALA A 464 24.97 14.84 8.51
C ALA A 464 25.38 15.84 7.44
N LEU A 465 25.52 15.35 6.20
CA LEU A 465 25.97 16.17 5.10
C LEU A 465 24.85 17.17 4.78
N GLY A 466 24.96 18.39 5.31
CA GLY A 466 23.99 19.45 5.08
C GLY A 466 23.96 19.94 3.62
N GLY A 467 22.86 20.61 3.26
CA GLY A 467 22.68 21.24 1.95
C GLY A 467 22.63 20.25 0.77
N ARG A 468 23.15 20.68 -0.39
CA ARG A 468 23.08 19.91 -1.65
C ARG A 468 23.77 18.55 -1.59
N THR A 469 24.73 18.38 -0.69
CA THR A 469 25.48 17.14 -0.52
C THR A 469 24.59 16.03 0.07
N GLY A 470 23.59 16.40 0.88
CA GLY A 470 22.61 15.46 1.43
C GLY A 470 21.74 14.79 0.37
N GLU A 471 21.62 15.36 -0.83
CA GLU A 471 20.84 14.79 -1.94
C GLU A 471 21.56 13.67 -2.70
N ILE A 472 22.84 13.43 -2.39
CA ILE A 472 23.65 12.43 -3.08
C ILE A 472 23.56 11.12 -2.33
N VAL A 473 23.07 10.07 -3.02
CA VAL A 473 23.11 8.70 -2.50
C VAL A 473 24.58 8.24 -2.45
N ARG A 474 25.08 8.00 -1.24
CA ARG A 474 26.48 7.62 -1.00
C ARG A 474 26.61 6.18 -0.51
N ARG A 475 27.72 5.53 -0.83
CA ARG A 475 28.04 4.19 -0.33
C ARG A 475 28.72 4.29 1.04
N VAL A 476 28.25 3.48 1.98
CA VAL A 476 28.81 3.35 3.33
C VAL A 476 29.19 1.89 3.56
N ARG A 477 30.46 1.65 3.93
CA ARG A 477 30.98 0.33 4.25
C ARG A 477 30.70 0.01 5.71
N LEU A 478 29.90 -1.03 5.97
CA LEU A 478 29.52 -1.49 7.31
C LEU A 478 30.03 -2.92 7.53
N GLY A 479 31.22 -3.05 8.11
CA GLY A 479 31.89 -4.34 8.26
C GLY A 479 32.16 -4.99 6.91
N SER A 480 31.53 -6.14 6.66
CA SER A 480 31.63 -6.86 5.39
C SER A 480 30.64 -6.40 4.31
N ARG A 481 29.69 -5.52 4.66
CA ARG A 481 28.59 -5.11 3.81
C ARG A 481 28.78 -3.71 3.28
N ASP A 482 28.17 -3.45 2.13
CA ASP A 482 27.99 -2.10 1.61
C ASP A 482 26.51 -1.77 1.65
N ILE A 483 26.20 -0.59 2.18
CA ILE A 483 24.87 -0.01 2.09
C ILE A 483 24.95 1.33 1.39
N LEU A 484 23.83 1.79 0.88
CA LEU A 484 23.66 3.14 0.38
C LEU A 484 22.98 3.97 1.47
N LYS A 485 23.36 5.24 1.59
CA LYS A 485 22.78 6.19 2.54
C LYS A 485 22.33 7.46 1.84
N LEU A 486 21.18 7.99 2.24
CA LEU A 486 20.65 9.28 1.83
C LEU A 486 20.37 10.14 3.08
N ASP A 487 21.04 11.29 3.18
CA ASP A 487 21.00 12.20 4.35
C ASP A 487 20.03 13.40 4.16
N LEU A 488 19.27 13.41 3.06
CA LEU A 488 18.43 14.54 2.63
C LEU A 488 17.31 14.89 3.63
N LEU A 489 16.64 13.88 4.18
CA LEU A 489 15.46 14.13 5.03
C LEU A 489 15.88 14.75 6.37
N GLU A 490 16.84 14.14 7.06
CA GLU A 490 17.41 14.68 8.31
C GLU A 490 17.90 16.13 8.15
N SER A 491 18.71 16.40 7.11
CA SER A 491 19.17 17.76 6.83
C SER A 491 18.03 18.73 6.52
N GLY A 492 17.04 18.31 5.73
CA GLY A 492 15.88 19.14 5.38
C GLY A 492 14.95 19.44 6.56
N VAL A 493 14.76 18.48 7.46
CA VAL A 493 14.00 18.66 8.71
C VAL A 493 14.73 19.66 9.61
N ARG A 494 16.05 19.52 9.77
CA ARG A 494 16.88 20.43 10.57
C ARG A 494 16.94 21.85 9.99
N GLU A 495 17.04 21.98 8.67
CA GLU A 495 17.00 23.28 7.97
C GLU A 495 15.64 24.01 8.13
N SER A 496 14.58 23.26 8.38
CA SER A 496 13.23 23.81 8.61
C SER A 496 13.01 24.31 10.03
N GLN A 497 13.87 23.91 10.98
CA GLN A 497 13.83 24.35 12.37
C GLN A 497 14.21 25.84 12.47
N GLY A 498 13.37 26.65 13.13
CA GLY A 498 13.64 28.08 13.38
C GLY A 498 13.00 29.10 12.42
N GLY A 499 12.23 28.68 11.40
CA GLY A 499 11.47 29.60 10.55
C GLY A 499 10.03 29.82 11.04
N ALA A 500 9.50 31.06 10.96
CA ALA A 500 8.07 31.37 11.19
C ALA A 500 7.10 30.63 10.23
N GLN A 501 7.67 29.88 9.28
CA GLN A 501 7.03 29.04 8.28
C GLN A 501 7.07 27.54 8.62
N ALA A 502 7.37 27.19 9.88
CA ALA A 502 7.38 25.83 10.43
C ALA A 502 5.99 25.17 10.52
N GLN A 503 5.14 25.35 9.50
CA GLN A 503 3.98 24.49 9.28
C GLN A 503 4.47 23.20 8.65
N THR A 504 4.88 22.27 9.51
CA THR A 504 5.59 21.04 9.16
C THR A 504 4.87 20.20 8.10
N ALA A 505 3.54 20.22 8.13
CA ALA A 505 2.71 19.50 7.17
C ALA A 505 2.81 20.02 5.72
N GLY A 506 3.13 21.30 5.52
CA GLY A 506 3.35 21.86 4.18
C GLY A 506 4.72 21.50 3.58
N HIS A 507 5.71 21.22 4.43
CA HIS A 507 7.10 21.00 4.00
C HIS A 507 7.38 19.54 3.61
N PHE A 508 6.72 18.58 4.27
CA PHE A 508 6.96 17.15 4.03
C PHE A 508 6.74 16.71 2.58
N PRO A 509 5.68 17.13 1.86
CA PRO A 509 5.52 16.80 0.44
C PRO A 509 6.68 17.28 -0.43
N ALA A 510 7.30 18.41 -0.10
CA ALA A 510 8.45 18.94 -0.83
C ALA A 510 9.72 18.13 -0.54
N LEU A 511 9.98 17.78 0.73
CA LEU A 511 11.09 16.88 1.10
C LEU A 511 10.92 15.49 0.48
N ALA A 512 9.72 14.93 0.55
CA ALA A 512 9.39 13.64 -0.04
C ALA A 512 9.68 13.62 -1.54
N ARG A 513 9.30 14.69 -2.25
CA ARG A 513 9.59 14.84 -3.69
C ARG A 513 11.09 14.89 -3.98
N ARG A 514 11.85 15.67 -3.22
CA ARG A 514 13.32 15.77 -3.37
C ARG A 514 14.00 14.42 -3.08
N ALA A 515 13.61 13.73 -2.02
CA ALA A 515 14.12 12.40 -1.70
C ALA A 515 13.77 11.38 -2.79
N ALA A 516 12.51 11.34 -3.24
CA ALA A 516 12.09 10.48 -4.34
C ALA A 516 12.89 10.77 -5.63
N GLU A 517 13.14 12.03 -5.97
CA GLU A 517 13.97 12.41 -7.11
C GLU A 517 15.42 11.92 -6.98
N ALA A 518 16.03 12.04 -5.80
CA ALA A 518 17.35 11.49 -5.52
C ALA A 518 17.38 9.95 -5.68
N ILE A 519 16.35 9.27 -5.16
CA ILE A 519 16.21 7.81 -5.26
C ILE A 519 16.02 7.37 -6.72
N VAL A 520 15.18 8.07 -7.51
CA VAL A 520 14.96 7.78 -8.94
C VAL A 520 16.25 7.94 -9.74
N ARG A 521 17.01 9.01 -9.51
CA ARG A 521 18.33 9.21 -10.15
C ARG A 521 19.27 8.03 -9.87
N HIS A 522 19.28 7.55 -8.63
CA HIS A 522 20.08 6.38 -8.28
C HIS A 522 19.53 5.10 -8.92
N ALA A 523 18.22 4.85 -8.84
CA ALA A 523 17.56 3.69 -9.41
C ALA A 523 17.82 3.53 -10.92
N ALA A 524 17.88 4.63 -11.66
CA ALA A 524 18.21 4.64 -13.09
C ALA A 524 19.63 4.13 -13.40
N THR A 525 20.53 4.09 -12.43
CA THR A 525 21.90 3.54 -12.57
C THR A 525 21.99 2.05 -12.27
N LEU A 526 20.92 1.46 -11.70
CA LEU A 526 20.93 0.07 -11.27
C LEU A 526 20.59 -0.88 -12.44
N PRO A 527 21.21 -2.08 -12.47
CA PRO A 527 20.86 -3.09 -13.47
C PRO A 527 19.39 -3.53 -13.38
N ALA A 528 18.82 -3.98 -14.49
CA ALA A 528 17.50 -4.60 -14.51
C ALA A 528 17.41 -5.81 -13.56
N ARG A 529 16.21 -6.04 -13.03
CA ARG A 529 15.89 -7.05 -12.00
C ARG A 529 16.68 -6.86 -10.70
N THR A 530 16.99 -5.62 -10.35
CA THR A 530 17.54 -5.27 -9.04
C THR A 530 16.40 -4.99 -8.07
N LEU A 531 16.45 -5.60 -6.88
CA LEU A 531 15.60 -5.20 -5.77
C LEU A 531 16.24 -4.01 -5.07
N LEU A 532 15.59 -2.85 -5.12
CA LEU A 532 15.93 -1.67 -4.34
C LEU A 532 15.08 -1.68 -3.06
N PHE A 533 15.72 -1.95 -1.92
CA PHE A 533 15.09 -1.93 -0.61
C PHE A 533 15.36 -0.60 0.08
N VAL A 534 14.35 0.25 0.20
CA VAL A 534 14.44 1.57 0.83
C VAL A 534 13.85 1.48 2.23
N PHE A 535 14.57 1.94 3.24
CA PHE A 535 14.14 1.88 4.63
C PHE A 535 14.69 3.05 5.45
N GLY A 536 13.97 3.43 6.50
CA GLY A 536 14.42 4.44 7.45
C GLY A 536 15.37 3.83 8.49
N ASP A 537 16.27 4.63 9.05
CA ASP A 537 17.05 4.22 10.22
C ASP A 537 16.34 4.57 11.54
N HIS A 538 15.85 5.79 11.67
CA HIS A 538 14.98 6.24 12.74
C HIS A 538 14.03 7.32 12.18
N GLY A 539 12.98 7.61 12.93
CA GLY A 539 12.15 8.79 12.69
C GLY A 539 12.43 9.88 13.71
N PHE A 540 11.55 10.85 13.81
CA PHE A 540 11.68 11.96 14.74
C PHE A 540 10.32 12.39 15.28
N PHE A 541 10.34 12.99 16.46
CA PHE A 541 9.16 13.61 17.09
C PHE A 541 9.26 15.14 16.96
N LEU A 542 8.14 15.79 16.64
CA LEU A 542 8.05 17.25 16.61
C LEU A 542 7.42 17.77 17.89
N ASP A 543 8.13 18.63 18.61
CA ASP A 543 7.59 19.27 19.81
C ASP A 543 6.60 20.39 19.48
N ALA A 544 6.03 21.02 20.51
CA ALA A 544 5.07 22.11 20.35
C ALA A 544 5.65 23.36 19.67
N ARG A 545 6.98 23.46 19.55
CA ARG A 545 7.68 24.54 18.83
C ARG A 545 8.01 24.16 17.38
N GLY A 546 7.71 22.91 16.98
CA GLY A 546 8.08 22.37 15.68
C GLY A 546 9.54 21.92 15.61
N GLU A 547 10.25 21.84 16.74
CA GLU A 547 11.61 21.32 16.79
C GLU A 547 11.58 19.79 16.72
N ALA A 548 12.44 19.21 15.90
CA ALA A 548 12.52 17.76 15.74
C ALA A 548 13.51 17.17 16.74
N HIS A 549 13.06 16.12 17.43
CA HIS A 549 13.83 15.37 18.43
C HIS A 549 13.97 13.92 17.97
N GLN A 550 15.11 13.32 18.29
CA GLN A 550 15.45 11.94 17.98
C GLN A 550 16.19 11.27 19.16
N GLY A 551 16.37 9.95 19.09
CA GLY A 551 17.09 9.17 20.10
C GLY A 551 16.20 8.61 21.21
N GLY A 552 14.93 9.01 21.27
CA GLY A 552 13.93 8.49 22.19
C GLY A 552 13.30 7.17 21.75
N ALA A 553 12.24 6.78 22.46
CA ALA A 553 11.52 5.54 22.23
C ALA A 553 10.09 5.78 21.73
N SER A 554 9.77 7.00 21.27
CA SER A 554 8.44 7.28 20.77
C SER A 554 8.14 6.42 19.52
N PRO A 555 6.87 6.07 19.25
CA PRO A 555 6.51 5.35 18.05
C PRO A 555 6.92 6.11 16.78
N GLU A 556 6.89 7.45 16.75
CA GLU A 556 7.37 8.25 15.62
C GLU A 556 8.87 8.12 15.36
N GLU A 557 9.67 7.92 16.42
CA GLU A 557 11.12 7.74 16.34
C GLU A 557 11.51 6.29 16.01
N VAL A 558 10.75 5.32 16.52
CA VAL A 558 11.10 3.90 16.45
C VAL A 558 10.51 3.21 15.23
N LEU A 559 9.25 3.48 14.86
CA LEU A 559 8.58 2.79 13.76
C LEU A 559 8.90 3.48 12.44
N VAL A 560 9.82 2.88 11.67
CA VAL A 560 10.28 3.41 10.40
C VAL A 560 9.72 2.62 9.22
N PRO A 561 9.41 3.29 8.09
CA PRO A 561 8.88 2.62 6.93
C PRO A 561 9.98 1.85 6.20
N ALA A 562 9.61 0.73 5.59
CA ALA A 562 10.44 -0.04 4.68
C ALA A 562 9.62 -0.50 3.48
N PHE A 563 10.16 -0.35 2.28
CA PHE A 563 9.48 -0.75 1.04
C PHE A 563 10.48 -1.19 -0.03
N ALA A 564 10.04 -2.13 -0.87
CA ALA A 564 10.88 -2.80 -1.84
C ALA A 564 10.38 -2.59 -3.27
N PHE A 565 11.23 -2.12 -4.16
CA PHE A 565 10.95 -2.01 -5.59
C PHE A 565 11.79 -2.98 -6.41
N ILE A 566 11.17 -3.69 -7.35
CA ILE A 566 11.88 -4.45 -8.39
C ILE A 566 12.04 -3.56 -9.61
N LEU A 567 13.27 -3.23 -9.97
CA LEU A 567 13.59 -2.34 -11.08
C LEU A 567 13.78 -3.10 -12.40
N GLY A 568 13.42 -2.47 -13.53
CA GLY A 568 13.71 -2.98 -14.87
C GLY A 568 13.05 -4.33 -15.16
N MET A 569 11.76 -4.45 -14.80
CA MET A 569 10.94 -5.56 -15.28
C MET A 569 10.96 -5.50 -16.81
N VAL A 570 11.47 -6.57 -17.44
CA VAL A 570 11.50 -6.69 -18.90
C VAL A 570 10.04 -6.82 -19.32
N GLN A 571 9.55 -5.82 -20.06
CA GLN A 571 8.26 -5.88 -20.74
C GLN A 571 8.26 -6.98 -21.80
#